data_AF-A0A2S3QNW7-F1
#
_entry.id   AF-A0A2S3QNW7-F1
#
_cell.length_a   1.000
_cell.length_b   1.000
_cell.length_c   1.000
_cell.angle_alpha   90.00
_cell.angle_beta   90.00
_cell.angle_gamma   90.00
#
_symmetry.space_group_name_H-M   'P 1'
#
loop_
_entity.id
_entity.type
_entity.pdbx_description
1 polymer ?
#
loop_
_entity_poly.entity_id
_entity_poly.type
_entity_poly.pdbx_seq_one_letter_code
_entity_poly.pdbx_strand_id
1 'polypeptide(L)'
;MIKEDVILLMCHEICEDLHIDKVLRKNFFAYFYSWSFSSYNQVEKIINEIDEDQSFYNRWKSSFKYINAKFTYEEKKQIFFRLFDVFSTKIRNKKAPNVLREAYEHLEIKEEDLEYIRDGFYRTHYFNRAGLRDYSNALLFSLMISYSNDGVLDQAEFESLRNILRHISGHMPKVPIHSFDIKNVLAVNAYSKNEILKMRNEVIAAVKSDGEVNKKEIAAVKSVIKKMHLGEFHDDSWKFVSPFISLIVLLADHELTEKEEEWFFDNYDANFVVNNIEQVFWLFSVLIQVPTVFKKNRKFIRKIWHEEKPLYDMANMLFLTFAKHFLRLDENRLTTFSDFIKSGRKKGIVEGIDEILSGKVVEEEILLIINLVLNDRYDLEKINGFLNKKYIERVFKGIKKEDSKLKYLAICHILFADEAIDGNEYKALWEAFATSRLNPQMLQSVIYDYSISRMKVYKMDDYHEYLNSGKFYRAI
;
A
#
# COMPACT_ATOMS: atom_id res chain seq x y z
N MET A 1 10.77 41.65 -30.66
CA MET A 1 10.03 40.38 -30.58
C MET A 1 8.96 40.49 -29.51
N ILE A 2 7.68 40.31 -29.89
CA ILE A 2 6.55 40.30 -28.95
C ILE A 2 6.49 38.94 -28.24
N LYS A 3 5.74 38.82 -27.13
CA LYS A 3 5.69 37.57 -26.33
C LYS A 3 5.18 36.39 -27.15
N GLU A 4 4.23 36.65 -28.05
CA GLU A 4 3.65 35.66 -28.94
C GLU A 4 4.69 35.08 -29.90
N ASP A 5 5.61 35.88 -30.43
CA ASP A 5 6.67 35.37 -31.32
C ASP A 5 7.61 34.40 -30.58
N VAL A 6 7.90 34.68 -29.31
CA VAL A 6 8.79 33.87 -28.47
C VAL A 6 8.20 32.49 -28.21
N ILE A 7 6.89 32.43 -27.91
CA ILE A 7 6.21 31.15 -27.70
C ILE A 7 6.18 30.34 -29.02
N LEU A 8 6.12 31.00 -30.20
CA LEU A 8 6.13 30.31 -31.50
C LEU A 8 7.51 29.71 -31.75
N LEU A 9 8.55 30.48 -31.46
CA LEU A 9 9.93 30.03 -31.53
C LEU A 9 10.18 28.84 -30.59
N MET A 10 9.74 28.93 -29.33
CA MET A 10 9.80 27.81 -28.38
C MET A 10 9.09 26.58 -28.93
N CYS A 11 7.87 26.74 -29.47
CA CYS A 11 7.15 25.61 -30.03
C CYS A 11 7.87 24.98 -31.23
N HIS A 12 8.53 25.81 -32.05
CA HIS A 12 9.32 25.36 -33.18
C HIS A 12 10.58 24.59 -32.75
N GLU A 13 11.39 25.17 -31.87
CA GLU A 13 12.61 24.56 -31.33
C GLU A 13 12.32 23.17 -30.74
N ILE A 14 11.25 23.07 -29.93
CA ILE A 14 10.80 21.81 -29.35
C ILE A 14 10.38 20.81 -30.44
N CYS A 15 9.61 21.25 -31.44
CA CYS A 15 9.18 20.36 -32.53
C CYS A 15 10.36 19.86 -33.39
N GLU A 16 11.38 20.68 -33.57
CA GLU A 16 12.61 20.30 -34.28
C GLU A 16 13.44 19.31 -33.45
N ASP A 17 13.71 19.59 -32.17
CA ASP A 17 14.50 18.69 -31.31
C ASP A 17 13.84 17.31 -31.14
N LEU A 18 12.51 17.31 -30.98
CA LEU A 18 11.73 16.09 -30.86
C LEU A 18 11.45 15.41 -32.21
N HIS A 19 11.82 16.02 -33.34
CA HIS A 19 11.48 15.58 -34.69
C HIS A 19 9.98 15.28 -34.87
N ILE A 20 9.12 16.16 -34.36
CA ILE A 20 7.66 16.02 -34.49
C ILE A 20 7.26 16.28 -35.95
N ASP A 21 6.50 15.36 -36.53
CA ASP A 21 5.98 15.48 -37.89
C ASP A 21 5.15 16.75 -38.09
N LYS A 22 5.28 17.38 -39.27
CA LYS A 22 4.62 18.67 -39.59
C LYS A 22 3.10 18.64 -39.36
N VAL A 23 2.42 17.51 -39.57
CA VAL A 23 0.98 17.36 -39.32
C VAL A 23 0.65 17.49 -37.83
N LEU A 24 1.51 16.95 -36.96
CA LEU A 24 1.34 16.99 -35.51
C LEU A 24 1.79 18.31 -34.89
N ARG A 25 2.70 19.06 -35.54
CA ARG A 25 3.15 20.39 -35.07
C ARG A 25 1.98 21.36 -34.93
N LYS A 26 1.04 21.38 -35.89
CA LYS A 26 -0.14 22.25 -35.78
C LYS A 26 -0.91 22.02 -34.48
N ASN A 27 -1.10 20.76 -34.10
CA ASN A 27 -1.78 20.41 -32.86
C ASN A 27 -0.98 20.84 -31.65
N PHE A 28 0.35 20.64 -31.65
CA PHE A 28 1.24 21.09 -30.58
C PHE A 28 1.16 22.61 -30.37
N PHE A 29 1.25 23.40 -31.45
CA PHE A 29 1.18 24.87 -31.40
C PHE A 29 -0.17 25.34 -30.85
N ALA A 30 -1.28 24.69 -31.21
CA ALA A 30 -2.62 25.02 -30.70
C ALA A 30 -2.79 24.84 -29.18
N TYR A 31 -1.92 24.11 -28.48
CA TYR A 31 -1.96 24.05 -27.01
C TYR A 31 -1.45 25.33 -26.36
N PHE A 32 -0.59 26.08 -27.05
CA PHE A 32 0.00 27.32 -26.53
C PHE A 32 -0.78 28.55 -26.98
N TYR A 33 -1.51 28.47 -28.10
CA TYR A 33 -2.30 29.55 -28.66
C TYR A 33 -3.78 29.21 -28.79
N SER A 34 -4.66 30.16 -28.46
CA SER A 34 -6.08 30.11 -28.83
C SER A 34 -6.35 30.43 -30.31
N TRP A 35 -5.31 30.51 -31.16
CA TRP A 35 -5.43 30.99 -32.55
C TRP A 35 -5.55 29.87 -33.57
N SER A 36 -6.56 29.98 -34.41
CA SER A 36 -6.74 29.19 -35.64
C SER A 36 -5.82 29.71 -36.74
N PHE A 37 -4.57 29.23 -36.79
CA PHE A 37 -3.73 29.44 -37.98
C PHE A 37 -4.40 28.79 -39.19
N SER A 38 -4.59 29.57 -40.25
CA SER A 38 -5.14 29.10 -41.51
C SER A 38 -4.15 28.20 -42.27
N SER A 39 -2.84 28.38 -42.08
CA SER A 39 -1.80 27.49 -42.62
C SER A 39 -0.49 27.51 -41.79
N TYR A 40 0.25 26.39 -41.80
CA TYR A 40 1.56 26.27 -41.14
C TYR A 40 2.64 27.15 -41.80
N ASN A 41 2.48 27.50 -43.08
CA ASN A 41 3.42 28.36 -43.82
C ASN A 41 3.52 29.78 -43.22
N GLN A 42 2.47 30.28 -42.56
CA GLN A 42 2.52 31.56 -41.85
C GLN A 42 3.43 31.50 -40.62
N VAL A 43 3.45 30.36 -39.94
CA VAL A 43 4.32 30.10 -38.79
C VAL A 43 5.77 29.97 -39.25
N GLU A 44 6.04 29.23 -40.34
CA GLU A 44 7.38 29.13 -40.93
C GLU A 44 7.93 30.51 -41.35
N LYS A 45 7.08 31.40 -41.88
CA LYS A 45 7.51 32.75 -42.24
C LYS A 45 7.93 33.58 -41.02
N ILE A 46 7.15 33.55 -39.94
CA ILE A 46 7.47 34.25 -38.69
C ILE A 46 8.77 33.69 -38.07
N ILE A 47 8.94 32.36 -38.09
CA ILE A 47 10.17 31.73 -37.60
C ILE A 47 11.38 32.17 -38.44
N ASN A 48 11.28 32.17 -39.76
CA ASN A 48 12.36 32.64 -40.63
C ASN A 48 12.73 34.12 -40.36
N GLU A 49 11.73 34.98 -40.13
CA GLU A 49 11.96 36.38 -39.76
C GLU A 49 12.67 36.53 -38.40
N ILE A 50 12.45 35.60 -37.46
CA ILE A 50 13.14 35.54 -36.17
C ILE A 50 14.55 34.96 -36.31
N ASP A 51 14.73 33.93 -37.14
CA ASP A 51 16.01 33.26 -37.39
C ASP A 51 17.00 34.16 -38.15
N GLU A 52 16.52 35.07 -38.98
CA GLU A 52 17.34 36.12 -39.62
C GLU A 52 17.92 37.13 -38.61
N ASP A 53 17.35 37.23 -37.39
CA ASP A 53 17.89 38.02 -36.29
C ASP A 53 18.95 37.23 -35.49
N GLN A 54 20.17 37.14 -36.04
CA GLN A 54 21.31 36.48 -35.40
C GLN A 54 21.61 36.97 -33.96
N SER A 55 21.11 38.15 -33.56
CA SER A 55 21.35 38.70 -32.22
C SER A 55 20.63 37.90 -31.12
N PHE A 56 19.50 37.26 -31.44
CA PHE A 56 18.71 36.47 -30.50
C PHE A 56 19.45 35.21 -30.04
N TYR A 57 19.81 34.33 -30.98
CA TYR A 57 20.45 33.04 -30.69
C TYR A 57 21.85 33.24 -30.08
N ASN A 58 22.59 34.25 -30.54
CA ASN A 58 23.90 34.59 -29.98
C ASN A 58 23.83 35.01 -28.50
N ARG A 59 22.73 35.64 -28.07
CA ARG A 59 22.57 36.13 -26.70
C ARG A 59 21.89 35.14 -25.76
N TRP A 60 20.86 34.45 -26.21
CA TRP A 60 19.98 33.67 -25.32
C TRP A 60 20.16 32.16 -25.43
N LYS A 61 20.64 31.65 -26.58
CA LYS A 61 20.91 30.22 -26.88
C LYS A 61 19.73 29.24 -26.77
N SER A 62 18.64 29.57 -26.08
CA SER A 62 17.42 28.76 -25.92
C SER A 62 16.23 29.69 -25.71
N SER A 63 15.09 29.40 -26.35
CA SER A 63 13.86 30.16 -26.17
C SER A 63 13.39 30.22 -24.71
N PHE A 64 13.60 29.17 -23.91
CA PHE A 64 13.25 29.16 -22.49
C PHE A 64 13.97 30.23 -21.69
N LYS A 65 15.26 30.47 -21.97
CA LYS A 65 16.04 31.53 -21.29
C LYS A 65 15.52 32.92 -21.63
N TYR A 66 15.08 33.13 -22.87
CA TYR A 66 14.45 34.39 -23.24
C TYR A 66 13.09 34.57 -22.57
N ILE A 67 12.25 33.52 -22.52
CA ILE A 67 10.98 33.52 -21.80
C ILE A 67 11.23 33.89 -20.33
N ASN A 68 12.21 33.26 -19.69
CA ASN A 68 12.57 33.54 -18.30
C ASN A 68 12.87 35.02 -18.05
N ALA A 69 13.58 35.67 -18.97
CA ALA A 69 13.96 37.08 -18.84
C ALA A 69 12.83 38.08 -19.15
N LYS A 70 11.76 37.67 -19.85
CA LYS A 70 10.73 38.57 -20.38
C LYS A 70 9.32 38.34 -19.86
N PHE A 71 9.04 37.16 -19.33
CA PHE A 71 7.72 36.77 -18.86
C PHE A 71 7.63 36.87 -17.34
N THR A 72 6.43 37.10 -16.83
CA THR A 72 6.12 36.99 -15.41
C THR A 72 6.16 35.52 -14.98
N TYR A 73 6.34 35.26 -13.69
CA TYR A 73 6.36 33.90 -13.17
C TYR A 73 5.09 33.10 -13.52
N GLU A 74 3.91 33.71 -13.38
CA GLU A 74 2.64 33.05 -13.71
C GLU A 74 2.53 32.66 -15.18
N GLU A 75 3.06 33.48 -16.09
CA GLU A 75 3.09 33.11 -17.51
C GLU A 75 4.07 31.95 -17.77
N LYS A 76 5.26 31.96 -17.14
CA LYS A 76 6.23 30.84 -17.23
C LYS A 76 5.62 29.53 -16.73
N LYS A 77 4.96 29.60 -15.58
CA LYS A 77 4.24 28.47 -14.96
C LYS A 77 3.17 27.90 -15.89
N GLN A 78 2.35 28.76 -16.52
CA GLN A 78 1.35 28.30 -17.48
C GLN A 78 1.96 27.62 -18.71
N ILE A 79 3.07 28.14 -19.23
CA ILE A 79 3.80 27.53 -20.35
C ILE A 79 4.29 26.14 -19.94
N PHE A 80 4.95 26.02 -18.78
CA PHE A 80 5.44 24.75 -18.26
C PHE A 80 4.30 23.74 -18.06
N PHE A 81 3.17 24.15 -17.49
CA PHE A 81 2.02 23.27 -17.26
C PHE A 81 1.42 22.75 -18.58
N ARG A 82 1.36 23.60 -19.62
CA ARG A 82 0.92 23.18 -20.96
C ARG A 82 1.89 22.20 -21.61
N LEU A 83 3.20 22.40 -21.46
CA LEU A 83 4.20 21.44 -21.94
C LEU A 83 4.01 20.07 -21.26
N PHE A 84 3.85 20.07 -19.95
CA PHE A 84 3.63 18.86 -19.17
C PHE A 84 2.35 18.12 -19.62
N ASP A 85 1.23 18.84 -19.76
CA ASP A 85 -0.05 18.26 -20.19
C ASP A 85 0.03 17.65 -21.59
N VAL A 86 0.64 18.36 -22.54
CA VAL A 86 0.77 17.88 -23.93
C VAL A 86 1.61 16.62 -24.01
N PHE A 87 2.76 16.59 -23.31
CA PHE A 87 3.65 15.43 -23.34
C PHE A 87 3.12 14.25 -22.54
N SER A 88 2.31 14.48 -21.51
CA SER A 88 1.70 13.41 -20.71
C SER A 88 0.43 12.82 -21.35
N THR A 89 -0.34 13.60 -22.13
CA THR A 89 -1.67 13.16 -22.60
C THR A 89 -1.85 13.07 -24.11
N LYS A 90 -1.02 13.73 -24.93
CA LYS A 90 -1.24 13.86 -26.38
C LYS A 90 -0.09 13.37 -27.24
N ILE A 91 1.12 13.80 -26.93
CA ILE A 91 2.30 13.53 -27.75
C ILE A 91 3.30 12.74 -26.92
N ARG A 92 3.43 11.44 -27.23
CA ARG A 92 4.40 10.57 -26.57
C ARG A 92 5.71 10.55 -27.35
N ASN A 93 6.75 11.16 -26.79
CA ASN A 93 8.08 11.20 -27.41
C ASN A 93 9.17 10.89 -26.38
N LYS A 94 10.04 9.92 -26.67
CA LYS A 94 11.10 9.46 -25.75
C LYS A 94 12.06 10.55 -25.28
N LYS A 95 12.19 11.67 -26.01
CA LYS A 95 13.03 12.83 -25.64
C LYS A 95 12.27 13.90 -24.85
N ALA A 96 10.94 13.86 -24.79
CA ALA A 96 10.13 14.86 -24.09
C ALA A 96 10.50 15.08 -22.61
N PRO A 97 10.92 14.05 -21.83
CA PRO A 97 11.40 14.28 -20.46
C PRO A 97 12.59 15.24 -20.37
N ASN A 98 13.48 15.25 -21.37
CA ASN A 98 14.64 16.15 -21.39
C ASN A 98 14.21 17.59 -21.70
N VAL A 99 13.26 17.78 -22.62
CA VAL A 99 12.68 19.09 -22.92
C VAL A 99 11.97 19.66 -21.69
N LEU A 100 11.21 18.83 -20.97
CA LEU A 100 10.58 19.25 -19.71
C LEU A 100 11.60 19.63 -18.64
N ARG A 101 12.71 18.90 -18.54
CA ARG A 101 13.80 19.24 -17.62
C ARG A 101 14.41 20.60 -17.97
N GLU A 102 14.74 20.82 -19.24
CA GLU A 102 15.27 22.11 -19.70
C GLU A 102 14.28 23.24 -19.41
N ALA A 103 12.99 23.03 -19.70
CA ALA A 103 11.94 23.99 -19.40
C ALA A 103 11.85 24.29 -17.90
N TYR A 104 11.85 23.27 -17.04
CA TYR A 104 11.82 23.42 -15.58
C TYR A 104 13.01 24.25 -15.08
N GLU A 105 14.24 23.92 -15.52
CA GLU A 105 15.47 24.59 -15.10
C GLU A 105 15.55 26.03 -15.63
N HIS A 106 15.26 26.24 -16.92
CA HIS A 106 15.46 27.54 -17.56
C HIS A 106 14.30 28.52 -17.33
N LEU A 107 13.09 28.04 -17.07
CA LEU A 107 11.96 28.89 -16.67
C LEU A 107 11.92 29.16 -15.16
N GLU A 108 12.83 28.55 -14.39
CA GLU A 108 12.92 28.68 -12.93
C GLU A 108 11.60 28.34 -12.24
N ILE A 109 10.99 27.21 -12.63
CA ILE A 109 9.75 26.73 -12.01
C ILE A 109 10.03 26.32 -10.57
N LYS A 110 9.21 26.80 -9.63
CA LYS A 110 9.34 26.42 -8.23
C LYS A 110 8.95 24.95 -8.02
N GLU A 111 9.64 24.31 -7.08
CA GLU A 111 9.38 22.90 -6.74
C GLU A 111 7.92 22.65 -6.31
N GLU A 112 7.31 23.57 -5.55
CA GLU A 112 5.92 23.48 -5.11
C GLU A 112 4.92 23.36 -6.28
N ASP A 113 5.20 24.05 -7.39
CA ASP A 113 4.34 24.02 -8.58
C ASP A 113 4.56 22.75 -9.41
N LEU A 114 5.79 22.21 -9.42
CA LEU A 114 6.10 20.92 -10.02
C LEU A 114 5.43 19.78 -9.25
N GLU A 115 5.50 19.78 -7.92
CA GLU A 115 4.82 18.80 -7.06
C GLU A 115 3.31 18.85 -7.30
N TYR A 116 2.71 20.05 -7.35
CA TYR A 116 1.29 20.23 -7.62
C TYR A 116 0.83 19.58 -8.94
N ILE A 117 1.54 19.79 -10.05
CA ILE A 117 1.13 19.21 -11.34
C ILE A 117 1.37 17.70 -11.39
N ARG A 118 2.45 17.20 -10.78
CA ARG A 118 2.74 15.75 -10.69
C ARG A 118 1.67 15.01 -9.89
N ASP A 119 1.29 15.54 -8.74
CA ASP A 119 0.25 14.98 -7.90
C ASP A 119 -1.11 15.00 -8.61
N GLY A 120 -1.44 16.11 -9.28
CA GLY A 120 -2.64 16.22 -10.11
C GLY A 120 -2.69 15.18 -11.24
N PHE A 121 -1.56 14.95 -11.91
CA PHE A 121 -1.41 13.94 -12.95
C PHE A 121 -1.61 12.52 -12.40
N TYR A 122 -0.87 12.13 -11.37
CA TYR A 122 -1.00 10.79 -10.79
C TYR A 122 -2.41 10.54 -10.24
N ARG A 123 -2.99 11.51 -9.53
CA ARG A 123 -4.36 11.43 -9.03
C ARG A 123 -5.35 11.16 -10.15
N THR A 124 -5.24 11.88 -11.26
CA THR A 124 -6.16 11.77 -12.39
C THR A 124 -5.99 10.46 -13.16
N HIS A 125 -4.75 10.06 -13.44
CA HIS A 125 -4.46 8.95 -14.35
C HIS A 125 -4.35 7.58 -13.66
N TYR A 126 -4.07 7.54 -12.36
CA TYR A 126 -3.76 6.32 -11.63
C TYR A 126 -4.68 6.06 -10.43
N PHE A 127 -5.13 7.09 -9.70
CA PHE A 127 -5.85 6.91 -8.44
C PHE A 127 -7.38 7.10 -8.55
N ASN A 128 -7.88 8.08 -9.30
CA ASN A 128 -9.31 8.45 -9.32
C ASN A 128 -10.29 7.34 -9.73
N ARG A 129 -9.81 6.30 -10.44
CA ARG A 129 -10.61 5.14 -10.86
C ARG A 129 -10.17 3.82 -10.24
N ALA A 130 -9.17 3.86 -9.35
CA ALA A 130 -8.63 2.66 -8.72
C ALA A 130 -9.57 2.17 -7.61
N GLY A 131 -9.94 0.90 -7.67
CA GLY A 131 -10.64 0.21 -6.59
C GLY A 131 -9.67 -0.38 -5.57
N LEU A 132 -10.18 -0.83 -4.42
CA LEU A 132 -9.40 -1.47 -3.35
C LEU A 132 -8.42 -2.54 -3.87
N ARG A 133 -8.87 -3.31 -4.86
CA ARG A 133 -8.11 -4.39 -5.47
C ARG A 133 -6.91 -3.92 -6.29
N ASP A 134 -7.01 -2.76 -6.94
CA ASP A 134 -5.90 -2.15 -7.66
C ASP A 134 -4.78 -1.73 -6.71
N TYR A 135 -5.15 -1.16 -5.56
CA TYR A 135 -4.22 -0.84 -4.48
C TYR A 135 -3.57 -2.11 -3.94
N SER A 136 -4.37 -3.12 -3.56
CA SER A 136 -3.87 -4.40 -3.07
C SER A 136 -2.87 -5.06 -4.03
N ASN A 137 -3.17 -5.08 -5.34
CA ASN A 137 -2.26 -5.61 -6.35
C ASN A 137 -0.99 -4.78 -6.46
N ALA A 138 -1.08 -3.45 -6.49
CA ALA A 138 0.10 -2.59 -6.55
C ALA A 138 1.04 -2.82 -5.35
N LEU A 139 0.47 -2.89 -4.14
CA LEU A 139 1.21 -3.11 -2.90
C LEU A 139 1.88 -4.50 -2.88
N LEU A 140 1.20 -5.55 -3.36
CA LEU A 140 1.77 -6.91 -3.45
C LEU A 140 2.88 -7.03 -4.51
N PHE A 141 2.71 -6.40 -5.67
CA PHE A 141 3.77 -6.37 -6.68
C PHE A 141 4.99 -5.63 -6.15
N SER A 142 4.76 -4.53 -5.42
CA SER A 142 5.83 -3.82 -4.75
C SER A 142 6.62 -4.72 -3.81
N LEU A 143 5.93 -5.44 -2.93
CA LEU A 143 6.55 -6.38 -2.01
C LEU A 143 7.27 -7.53 -2.74
N MET A 144 6.65 -8.13 -3.75
CA MET A 144 7.24 -9.25 -4.49
C MET A 144 8.57 -8.86 -5.11
N ILE A 145 8.67 -7.65 -5.66
CA ILE A 145 9.92 -7.14 -6.24
C ILE A 145 10.98 -6.97 -5.16
N SER A 146 10.65 -6.27 -4.06
CA SER A 146 11.61 -6.02 -2.99
C SER A 146 12.12 -7.33 -2.37
N TYR A 147 11.26 -8.30 -2.06
CA TYR A 147 11.68 -9.61 -1.53
C TYR A 147 12.36 -10.54 -2.57
N SER A 148 12.35 -10.20 -3.86
CA SER A 148 12.90 -11.10 -4.88
C SER A 148 14.43 -11.11 -4.94
N ASN A 149 15.07 -10.01 -4.52
CA ASN A 149 16.50 -9.76 -4.67
C ASN A 149 17.34 -10.71 -3.78
N ASP A 150 17.29 -10.54 -2.46
CA ASP A 150 18.05 -11.33 -1.48
C ASP A 150 17.17 -12.23 -0.58
N GLY A 151 15.84 -12.08 -0.68
CA GLY A 151 14.86 -12.89 0.05
C GLY A 151 14.38 -12.30 1.38
N VAL A 152 14.91 -11.14 1.78
CA VAL A 152 14.53 -10.35 2.96
C VAL A 152 14.39 -8.88 2.56
N LEU A 153 13.98 -8.02 3.49
CA LEU A 153 14.07 -6.58 3.30
C LEU A 153 15.17 -6.04 4.19
N ASP A 154 16.05 -5.19 3.66
CA ASP A 154 16.90 -4.33 4.46
C ASP A 154 16.18 -3.04 4.89
N GLN A 155 16.84 -2.21 5.70
CA GLN A 155 16.23 -0.99 6.25
C GLN A 155 15.96 0.08 5.17
N ALA A 156 16.85 0.23 4.20
CA ALA A 156 16.71 1.22 3.14
C ALA A 156 15.61 0.81 2.16
N GLU A 157 15.59 -0.46 1.75
CA GLU A 157 14.53 -1.07 0.95
C GLU A 157 13.18 -0.95 1.66
N PHE A 158 13.14 -1.25 2.96
CA PHE A 158 11.93 -1.16 3.75
C PHE A 158 11.39 0.27 3.85
N GLU A 159 12.24 1.26 4.07
CA GLU A 159 11.84 2.67 4.11
C GLU A 159 11.32 3.16 2.76
N SER A 160 12.03 2.83 1.68
CA SER A 160 11.63 3.15 0.31
C SER A 160 10.27 2.52 -0.02
N LEU A 161 10.14 1.21 0.21
CA LEU A 161 8.90 0.46 0.06
C LEU A 161 7.78 1.10 0.89
N ARG A 162 8.01 1.36 2.18
CA ARG A 162 7.01 1.94 3.08
C ARG A 162 6.53 3.31 2.59
N ASN A 163 7.41 4.15 2.06
CA ASN A 163 7.06 5.44 1.50
C ASN A 163 6.18 5.28 0.25
N ILE A 164 6.51 4.34 -0.64
CA ILE A 164 5.72 4.01 -1.83
C ILE A 164 4.34 3.50 -1.41
N LEU A 165 4.29 2.53 -0.50
CA LEU A 165 3.04 1.95 -0.01
C LEU A 165 2.19 3.00 0.73
N ARG A 166 2.80 3.91 1.49
CA ARG A 166 2.10 5.03 2.17
C ARG A 166 1.48 5.98 1.16
N HIS A 167 2.23 6.39 0.15
CA HIS A 167 1.74 7.25 -0.93
C HIS A 167 0.55 6.59 -1.65
N ILE A 168 0.69 5.32 -2.03
CA ILE A 168 -0.39 4.52 -2.63
C ILE A 168 -1.59 4.44 -1.68
N SER A 169 -1.37 4.17 -0.39
CA SER A 169 -2.43 4.03 0.60
C SER A 169 -3.13 5.35 0.97
N GLY A 170 -2.46 6.49 0.83
CA GLY A 170 -3.05 7.81 1.08
C GLY A 170 -4.20 8.15 0.14
N HIS A 171 -4.25 7.49 -1.02
CA HIS A 171 -5.33 7.60 -2.00
C HIS A 171 -6.36 6.45 -1.93
N MET A 172 -6.09 5.45 -1.10
CA MET A 172 -6.95 4.28 -0.93
C MET A 172 -8.25 4.68 -0.21
N PRO A 173 -9.41 4.09 -0.57
CA PRO A 173 -10.61 4.21 0.24
C PRO A 173 -10.31 3.80 1.69
N LYS A 174 -10.84 4.53 2.69
CA LYS A 174 -10.63 4.19 4.10
C LYS A 174 -11.01 2.73 4.36
N VAL A 175 -10.02 1.86 4.55
CA VAL A 175 -10.26 0.48 4.94
C VAL A 175 -10.33 0.42 6.47
N PRO A 176 -11.28 -0.29 7.08
CA PRO A 176 -11.38 -0.40 8.54
C PRO A 176 -10.20 -1.12 9.23
N ILE A 177 -9.11 -1.42 8.51
CA ILE A 177 -8.01 -2.31 8.92
C ILE A 177 -6.76 -1.51 9.35
N HIS A 178 -6.73 -0.19 9.13
CA HIS A 178 -5.57 0.66 9.46
C HIS A 178 -5.24 0.75 10.97
N SER A 179 -6.02 0.15 11.86
CA SER A 179 -5.89 0.33 13.31
C SER A 179 -5.68 -0.94 14.14
N PHE A 180 -5.45 -2.11 13.53
CA PHE A 180 -5.23 -3.33 14.31
C PHE A 180 -3.74 -3.59 14.60
N ASP A 181 -3.41 -3.80 15.88
CA ASP A 181 -2.07 -4.09 16.38
C ASP A 181 -1.92 -5.57 16.79
N ILE A 182 -1.31 -6.36 15.91
CA ILE A 182 -0.88 -7.74 16.08
C ILE A 182 0.04 -7.88 17.30
N LYS A 183 0.83 -6.85 17.68
CA LYS A 183 1.73 -6.93 18.84
C LYS A 183 0.97 -7.25 20.12
N ASN A 184 -0.22 -6.67 20.30
CA ASN A 184 -1.06 -6.93 21.47
C ASN A 184 -1.59 -8.37 21.48
N VAL A 185 -1.95 -8.90 20.32
CA VAL A 185 -2.35 -10.31 20.18
C VAL A 185 -1.19 -11.26 20.43
N LEU A 186 0.01 -10.97 19.91
CA LEU A 186 1.19 -11.79 20.17
C LEU A 186 1.58 -11.76 21.65
N ALA A 187 1.53 -10.60 22.30
CA ALA A 187 1.81 -10.46 23.71
C ALA A 187 0.85 -11.30 24.56
N VAL A 188 -0.47 -11.24 24.27
CA VAL A 188 -1.48 -12.10 24.92
C VAL A 188 -1.15 -13.60 24.77
N ASN A 189 -0.54 -14.00 23.66
CA ASN A 189 -0.17 -15.40 23.39
C ASN A 189 1.26 -15.79 23.81
N ALA A 190 2.08 -14.86 24.34
CA ALA A 190 3.47 -15.12 24.67
C ALA A 190 3.67 -15.76 26.06
N TYR A 191 2.64 -15.77 26.91
CA TYR A 191 2.73 -16.26 28.28
C TYR A 191 2.71 -17.79 28.36
N SER A 192 3.59 -18.35 29.19
CA SER A 192 3.55 -19.77 29.49
C SER A 192 2.31 -20.12 30.33
N LYS A 193 1.81 -21.34 30.16
CA LYS A 193 0.69 -21.87 30.95
C LYS A 193 0.90 -21.71 32.47
N ASN A 194 2.14 -21.88 32.94
CA ASN A 194 2.48 -21.75 34.36
C ASN A 194 2.38 -20.31 34.87
N GLU A 195 2.72 -19.33 34.05
CA GLU A 195 2.57 -17.91 34.38
C GLU A 195 1.09 -17.53 34.45
N ILE A 196 0.30 -17.96 33.48
CA ILE A 196 -1.15 -17.74 33.44
C ILE A 196 -1.83 -18.39 34.66
N LEU A 197 -1.44 -19.62 35.04
CA LEU A 197 -1.99 -20.31 36.21
C LEU A 197 -1.66 -19.61 37.54
N LYS A 198 -0.46 -19.02 37.67
CA LYS A 198 -0.13 -18.20 38.85
C LYS A 198 -1.00 -16.95 38.92
N MET A 199 -1.19 -16.26 37.80
CA MET A 199 -2.09 -15.10 37.70
C MET A 199 -3.54 -15.49 38.01
N ARG A 200 -3.99 -16.67 37.57
CA ARG A 200 -5.31 -17.20 37.91
C ARG A 200 -5.49 -17.45 39.39
N ASN A 201 -4.50 -18.04 40.05
CA ASN A 201 -4.58 -18.24 41.50
C ASN A 201 -4.61 -16.91 42.26
N GLU A 202 -3.91 -15.87 41.78
CA GLU A 202 -4.00 -14.50 42.33
C GLU A 202 -5.43 -13.92 42.18
N VAL A 203 -6.11 -14.15 41.06
CA VAL A 203 -7.49 -13.68 40.80
C VAL A 203 -8.55 -14.52 41.51
N ILE A 204 -8.48 -15.85 41.44
CA ILE A 204 -9.42 -16.77 42.12
C ILE A 204 -9.36 -16.62 43.64
N ALA A 205 -8.17 -16.42 44.22
CA ALA A 205 -8.03 -16.16 45.64
C ALA A 205 -8.72 -14.85 46.05
N ALA A 206 -8.82 -13.88 45.14
CA ALA A 206 -9.54 -12.64 45.35
C ALA A 206 -11.07 -12.85 45.20
N VAL A 207 -11.51 -13.58 44.17
CA VAL A 207 -12.94 -13.92 43.91
C VAL A 207 -13.58 -14.78 45.02
N LYS A 208 -12.81 -15.64 45.69
CA LYS A 208 -13.31 -16.51 46.78
C LYS A 208 -13.41 -15.82 48.15
N SER A 209 -13.06 -14.54 48.25
CA SER A 209 -13.02 -13.79 49.51
C SER A 209 -14.31 -12.99 49.75
N ASP A 210 -15.45 -13.68 49.92
CA ASP A 210 -16.65 -13.17 50.61
C ASP A 210 -17.79 -12.61 49.72
N GLY A 211 -17.70 -12.73 48.39
CA GLY A 211 -18.83 -12.46 47.49
C GLY A 211 -19.13 -10.98 47.21
N GLU A 212 -18.35 -10.05 47.79
CA GLU A 212 -18.29 -8.65 47.37
C GLU A 212 -16.89 -8.32 46.82
N VAL A 213 -16.85 -8.01 45.52
CA VAL A 213 -15.62 -7.70 44.78
C VAL A 213 -15.03 -6.37 45.26
N ASN A 214 -13.93 -6.44 46.03
CA ASN A 214 -13.29 -5.28 46.65
C ASN A 214 -12.14 -4.72 45.76
N LYS A 215 -11.68 -3.50 46.03
CA LYS A 215 -10.54 -2.80 45.35
C LYS A 215 -9.27 -3.66 45.14
N LYS A 216 -9.13 -4.77 45.89
CA LYS A 216 -8.06 -5.77 45.77
C LYS A 216 -8.12 -6.60 44.48
N GLU A 217 -9.31 -6.95 43.98
CA GLU A 217 -9.47 -7.69 42.71
C GLU A 217 -9.02 -6.84 41.52
N ILE A 218 -9.46 -5.57 41.50
CA ILE A 218 -9.00 -4.59 40.51
C ILE A 218 -7.48 -4.37 40.62
N ALA A 219 -6.93 -4.35 41.84
CA ALA A 219 -5.48 -4.24 42.03
C ALA A 219 -4.71 -5.47 41.54
N ALA A 220 -5.25 -6.68 41.70
CA ALA A 220 -4.66 -7.91 41.17
C ALA A 220 -4.68 -7.93 39.64
N VAL A 221 -5.81 -7.59 39.01
CA VAL A 221 -5.93 -7.46 37.55
C VAL A 221 -4.99 -6.36 37.03
N LYS A 222 -4.91 -5.19 37.70
CA LYS A 222 -3.95 -4.13 37.36
C LYS A 222 -2.49 -4.56 37.51
N SER A 223 -2.18 -5.37 38.53
CA SER A 223 -0.86 -5.96 38.73
C SER A 223 -0.50 -6.91 37.59
N VAL A 224 -1.44 -7.76 37.17
CA VAL A 224 -1.28 -8.67 36.02
C VAL A 224 -1.09 -7.87 34.73
N ILE A 225 -1.90 -6.82 34.47
CA ILE A 225 -1.74 -5.91 33.34
C ILE A 225 -0.32 -5.33 33.30
N LYS A 226 0.18 -4.84 34.45
CA LYS A 226 1.52 -4.28 34.56
C LYS A 226 2.62 -5.32 34.33
N LYS A 227 2.45 -6.54 34.83
CA LYS A 227 3.37 -7.67 34.60
C LYS A 227 3.38 -8.12 33.13
N MET A 228 2.26 -7.98 32.42
CA MET A 228 2.13 -8.44 31.04
C MET A 228 2.74 -7.49 30.00
N HIS A 229 3.33 -6.35 30.39
CA HIS A 229 3.95 -5.38 29.45
C HIS A 229 3.09 -5.05 28.21
N LEU A 230 1.76 -5.21 28.33
CA LEU A 230 0.81 -4.85 27.30
C LEU A 230 0.81 -3.33 27.32
N GLY A 231 1.60 -2.68 26.46
CA GLY A 231 1.58 -1.24 26.16
C GLY A 231 1.92 -0.25 27.30
N GLU A 232 2.50 0.89 26.92
CA GLU A 232 2.54 2.09 27.75
C GLU A 232 1.11 2.63 27.91
N PHE A 233 0.31 2.02 28.80
CA PHE A 233 -1.06 2.46 29.02
C PHE A 233 -1.12 3.55 30.10
N HIS A 234 -1.44 4.78 29.69
CA HIS A 234 -1.85 5.85 30.60
C HIS A 234 -3.03 5.37 31.47
N ASP A 235 -3.08 5.82 32.73
CA ASP A 235 -3.82 5.26 33.89
C ASP A 235 -5.33 4.94 33.73
N ASP A 236 -5.99 5.34 32.63
CA ASP A 236 -7.42 5.03 32.36
C ASP A 236 -7.66 4.03 31.23
N SER A 237 -6.66 3.70 30.43
CA SER A 237 -6.78 2.80 29.26
C SER A 237 -6.82 1.30 29.62
N TRP A 238 -6.47 0.94 30.86
CA TRP A 238 -6.55 -0.44 31.37
C TRP A 238 -7.96 -1.04 31.32
N LYS A 239 -9.01 -0.21 31.44
CA LYS A 239 -10.41 -0.67 31.39
C LYS A 239 -10.74 -1.35 30.06
N PHE A 240 -10.08 -0.93 28.97
CA PHE A 240 -10.28 -1.47 27.64
C PHE A 240 -9.65 -2.88 27.48
N VAL A 241 -8.55 -3.16 28.18
CA VAL A 241 -7.79 -4.43 28.09
C VAL A 241 -8.24 -5.43 29.16
N SER A 242 -8.72 -4.92 30.31
CA SER A 242 -9.07 -5.74 31.47
C SER A 242 -10.02 -6.91 31.21
N PRO A 243 -11.08 -6.79 30.36
CA PRO A 243 -11.97 -7.92 30.10
C PRO A 243 -11.24 -9.09 29.44
N PHE A 244 -10.31 -8.82 28.54
CA PHE A 244 -9.56 -9.85 27.82
C PHE A 244 -8.56 -10.56 28.75
N ILE A 245 -7.93 -9.84 29.67
CA ILE A 245 -7.02 -10.43 30.66
C ILE A 245 -7.78 -11.28 31.67
N SER A 246 -8.96 -10.83 32.10
CA SER A 246 -9.83 -11.65 32.93
C SER A 246 -10.23 -12.93 32.20
N LEU A 247 -10.55 -12.89 30.90
CA LEU A 247 -10.79 -14.10 30.13
C LEU A 247 -9.58 -15.03 30.07
N ILE A 248 -8.36 -14.51 29.84
CA ILE A 248 -7.11 -15.31 29.86
C ILE A 248 -6.97 -16.06 31.18
N VAL A 249 -7.22 -15.36 32.28
CA VAL A 249 -7.13 -15.88 33.63
C VAL A 249 -8.21 -16.93 33.90
N LEU A 250 -9.48 -16.62 33.60
CA LEU A 250 -10.59 -17.55 33.81
C LEU A 250 -10.38 -18.85 33.04
N LEU A 251 -9.87 -18.75 31.80
CA LEU A 251 -9.67 -19.88 30.90
C LEU A 251 -8.37 -20.69 31.13
N ALA A 252 -7.60 -20.41 32.18
CA ALA A 252 -6.27 -21.02 32.33
C ALA A 252 -6.28 -22.54 32.57
N ASP A 253 -7.38 -23.12 33.08
CA ASP A 253 -7.57 -24.57 33.19
C ASP A 253 -8.28 -25.19 31.98
N HIS A 254 -8.47 -24.43 30.91
CA HIS A 254 -9.15 -24.83 29.69
C HIS A 254 -10.67 -25.07 29.84
N GLU A 255 -11.27 -24.56 30.91
CA GLU A 255 -12.72 -24.57 31.11
C GLU A 255 -13.23 -23.18 31.50
N LEU A 256 -14.53 -22.97 31.30
CA LEU A 256 -15.25 -21.79 31.78
C LEU A 256 -16.58 -22.27 32.36
N THR A 257 -16.78 -22.05 33.64
CA THR A 257 -18.00 -22.46 34.35
C THR A 257 -19.07 -21.37 34.28
N GLU A 258 -20.34 -21.74 34.47
CA GLU A 258 -21.46 -20.77 34.48
C GLU A 258 -21.25 -19.65 35.52
N LYS A 259 -20.67 -19.96 36.68
CA LYS A 259 -20.34 -18.97 37.72
C LYS A 259 -19.26 -17.98 37.27
N GLU A 260 -18.29 -18.44 36.49
CA GLU A 260 -17.24 -17.57 35.94
C GLU A 260 -17.80 -16.70 34.79
N GLU A 261 -18.78 -17.21 34.02
CA GLU A 261 -19.53 -16.41 33.04
C GLU A 261 -20.35 -15.30 33.71
N GLU A 262 -21.08 -15.64 34.78
CA GLU A 262 -21.84 -14.67 35.59
C GLU A 262 -20.92 -13.61 36.18
N TRP A 263 -19.83 -14.03 36.84
CA TRP A 263 -18.83 -13.13 37.40
C TRP A 263 -18.27 -12.17 36.35
N PHE A 264 -18.04 -12.63 35.11
CA PHE A 264 -17.56 -11.76 34.04
C PHE A 264 -18.56 -10.64 33.71
N PHE A 265 -19.86 -10.95 33.60
CA PHE A 265 -20.89 -9.93 33.30
C PHE A 265 -21.22 -9.02 34.47
N ASP A 266 -21.01 -9.47 35.71
CA ASP A 266 -21.22 -8.63 36.89
C ASP A 266 -20.11 -7.58 37.07
N ASN A 267 -18.91 -7.85 36.53
CA ASN A 267 -17.72 -7.01 36.70
C ASN A 267 -17.40 -6.10 35.50
N TYR A 268 -17.95 -6.43 34.33
CA TYR A 268 -17.91 -5.58 33.14
C TYR A 268 -19.32 -5.08 32.85
N ASP A 269 -19.48 -4.06 31.99
CA ASP A 269 -20.83 -3.60 31.59
C ASP A 269 -21.69 -4.83 31.24
N ALA A 270 -22.92 -4.92 31.78
CA ALA A 270 -23.81 -6.04 31.51
C ALA A 270 -24.08 -6.23 30.00
N ASN A 271 -23.83 -5.16 29.22
CA ASN A 271 -23.85 -5.12 27.76
C ASN A 271 -22.43 -5.03 27.14
N PHE A 272 -21.40 -5.57 27.80
CA PHE A 272 -20.06 -5.61 27.23
C PHE A 272 -20.08 -6.41 25.94
N VAL A 273 -19.85 -5.71 24.82
CA VAL A 273 -19.74 -6.32 23.50
C VAL A 273 -18.55 -5.72 22.79
N VAL A 274 -17.71 -6.58 22.19
CA VAL A 274 -16.60 -6.13 21.35
C VAL A 274 -17.15 -5.31 20.19
N ASN A 275 -16.64 -4.09 20.02
CA ASN A 275 -17.22 -3.09 19.14
C ASN A 275 -16.32 -2.69 17.95
N ASN A 276 -15.11 -3.23 17.89
CA ASN A 276 -14.14 -2.97 16.82
C ASN A 276 -13.27 -4.21 16.53
N ILE A 277 -12.52 -4.15 15.42
CA ILE A 277 -11.70 -5.28 14.94
C ILE A 277 -10.59 -5.66 15.93
N GLU A 278 -9.97 -4.69 16.61
CA GLU A 278 -8.90 -4.97 17.57
C GLU A 278 -9.40 -5.79 18.77
N GLN A 279 -10.53 -5.40 19.34
CA GLN A 279 -11.18 -6.16 20.40
C GLN A 279 -11.61 -7.56 19.95
N VAL A 280 -12.08 -7.72 18.71
CA VAL A 280 -12.41 -9.03 18.15
C VAL A 280 -11.16 -9.91 18.06
N PHE A 281 -10.05 -9.36 17.58
CA PHE A 281 -8.79 -10.06 17.51
C PHE A 281 -8.26 -10.45 18.89
N TRP A 282 -8.38 -9.58 19.90
CA TRP A 282 -8.02 -9.91 21.27
C TRP A 282 -8.89 -11.05 21.81
N LEU A 283 -10.21 -10.94 21.65
CA LEU A 283 -11.14 -11.97 22.09
C LEU A 283 -10.78 -13.33 21.48
N PHE A 284 -10.65 -13.40 20.16
CA PHE A 284 -10.37 -14.66 19.49
C PHE A 284 -8.98 -15.21 19.80
N SER A 285 -7.99 -14.35 20.03
CA SER A 285 -6.66 -14.77 20.48
C SER A 285 -6.71 -15.50 21.82
N VAL A 286 -7.56 -15.05 22.74
CA VAL A 286 -7.75 -15.71 24.03
C VAL A 286 -8.53 -17.02 23.85
N LEU A 287 -9.67 -16.97 23.16
CA LEU A 287 -10.56 -18.12 23.03
C LEU A 287 -9.92 -19.28 22.23
N ILE A 288 -9.11 -18.99 21.21
CA ILE A 288 -8.51 -20.02 20.36
C ILE A 288 -7.46 -20.88 21.07
N GLN A 289 -6.95 -20.43 22.22
CA GLN A 289 -6.11 -21.24 23.10
C GLN A 289 -6.90 -22.35 23.81
N VAL A 290 -8.22 -22.22 23.89
CA VAL A 290 -9.12 -23.16 24.57
C VAL A 290 -10.29 -23.54 23.64
N PRO A 291 -10.08 -24.41 22.64
CA PRO A 291 -11.09 -24.69 21.61
C PRO A 291 -12.41 -25.25 22.14
N THR A 292 -12.38 -25.91 23.29
CA THR A 292 -13.55 -26.48 23.98
C THR A 292 -14.60 -25.42 24.32
N VAL A 293 -14.18 -24.18 24.56
CA VAL A 293 -15.04 -23.05 24.94
C VAL A 293 -15.98 -22.64 23.82
N PHE A 294 -15.57 -22.75 22.54
CA PHE A 294 -16.47 -22.50 21.40
C PHE A 294 -17.68 -23.44 21.36
N LYS A 295 -17.54 -24.65 21.93
CA LYS A 295 -18.63 -25.64 22.01
C LYS A 295 -19.42 -25.50 23.31
N LYS A 296 -18.73 -25.51 24.45
CA LYS A 296 -19.35 -25.53 25.80
C LYS A 296 -19.98 -24.18 26.17
N ASN A 297 -19.36 -23.07 25.81
CA ASN A 297 -19.72 -21.72 26.28
C ASN A 297 -20.25 -20.82 25.15
N ARG A 298 -20.88 -21.44 24.14
CA ARG A 298 -21.32 -20.74 22.93
C ARG A 298 -22.26 -19.56 23.20
N LYS A 299 -23.15 -19.67 24.20
CA LYS A 299 -24.08 -18.59 24.58
C LYS A 299 -23.33 -17.38 25.14
N PHE A 300 -22.33 -17.62 26.00
CA PHE A 300 -21.48 -16.58 26.56
C PHE A 300 -20.73 -15.82 25.47
N ILE A 301 -20.04 -16.54 24.58
CA ILE A 301 -19.27 -15.92 23.49
C ILE A 301 -20.16 -15.05 22.60
N ARG A 302 -21.35 -15.56 22.24
CA ARG A 302 -22.35 -14.81 21.44
C ARG A 302 -22.88 -13.56 22.12
N LYS A 303 -22.81 -13.48 23.45
CA LYS A 303 -23.28 -12.31 24.20
C LYS A 303 -22.21 -11.22 24.25
N ILE A 304 -20.93 -11.59 24.33
CA ILE A 304 -19.79 -10.63 24.26
C ILE A 304 -19.34 -10.30 22.84
N TRP A 305 -19.86 -11.02 21.83
CA TRP A 305 -19.56 -10.86 20.42
C TRP A 305 -20.82 -10.94 19.56
N HIS A 306 -21.18 -9.82 18.92
CA HIS A 306 -22.35 -9.78 18.04
C HIS A 306 -22.10 -10.49 16.72
N GLU A 307 -22.88 -11.54 16.44
CA GLU A 307 -22.76 -12.28 15.18
C GLU A 307 -23.24 -11.45 13.96
N GLU A 308 -24.18 -10.51 14.09
CA GLU A 308 -24.96 -10.05 12.92
C GLU A 308 -24.46 -8.81 12.16
N LYS A 309 -23.26 -8.26 12.44
CA LYS A 309 -22.74 -7.09 11.67
C LYS A 309 -21.67 -7.48 10.64
N PRO A 310 -21.71 -6.92 9.40
CA PRO A 310 -20.71 -7.15 8.36
C PRO A 310 -19.25 -6.87 8.79
N LEU A 311 -19.04 -5.92 9.70
CA LEU A 311 -17.73 -5.63 10.29
C LEU A 311 -17.11 -6.86 10.96
N TYR A 312 -17.95 -7.72 11.56
CA TYR A 312 -17.49 -8.94 12.24
C TYR A 312 -17.16 -10.06 11.27
N ASP A 313 -17.83 -10.18 10.12
CA ASP A 313 -17.47 -11.19 9.12
C ASP A 313 -16.05 -10.94 8.58
N MET A 314 -15.73 -9.68 8.27
CA MET A 314 -14.37 -9.28 7.86
C MET A 314 -13.35 -9.54 8.99
N ALA A 315 -13.67 -9.19 10.24
CA ALA A 315 -12.79 -9.45 11.37
C ALA A 315 -12.55 -10.95 11.60
N ASN A 316 -13.56 -11.79 11.41
CA ASN A 316 -13.44 -13.25 11.52
C ASN A 316 -12.50 -13.81 10.46
N MET A 317 -12.68 -13.40 9.21
CA MET A 317 -11.85 -13.88 8.10
C MET A 317 -10.40 -13.39 8.22
N LEU A 318 -10.20 -12.13 8.63
CA LEU A 318 -8.88 -11.58 8.94
C LEU A 318 -8.22 -12.35 10.08
N PHE A 319 -8.93 -12.60 11.18
CA PHE A 319 -8.37 -13.34 12.31
C PHE A 319 -8.05 -14.79 11.96
N LEU A 320 -8.93 -15.47 11.21
CA LEU A 320 -8.68 -16.85 10.78
C LEU A 320 -7.45 -16.95 9.87
N THR A 321 -7.31 -16.00 8.94
CA THR A 321 -6.14 -15.90 8.05
C THR A 321 -4.87 -15.63 8.87
N PHE A 322 -4.95 -14.71 9.82
CA PHE A 322 -3.87 -14.41 10.77
C PHE A 322 -3.48 -15.66 11.58
N ALA A 323 -4.45 -16.36 12.16
CA ALA A 323 -4.25 -17.55 12.97
C ALA A 323 -3.61 -18.70 12.18
N LYS A 324 -4.00 -18.87 10.91
CA LYS A 324 -3.46 -19.91 10.03
C LYS A 324 -2.03 -19.62 9.58
N HIS A 325 -1.75 -18.39 9.12
CA HIS A 325 -0.49 -18.10 8.45
C HIS A 325 0.57 -17.48 9.35
N PHE A 326 0.16 -16.69 10.35
CA PHE A 326 1.06 -15.93 11.21
C PHE A 326 1.21 -16.59 12.59
N LEU A 327 0.11 -17.01 13.23
CA LEU A 327 0.19 -17.82 14.46
C LEU A 327 0.52 -19.29 14.19
N ARG A 328 0.25 -19.78 12.97
CA ARG A 328 0.48 -21.16 12.53
C ARG A 328 -0.15 -22.18 13.49
N LEU A 329 -1.40 -21.94 13.88
CA LEU A 329 -2.13 -22.84 14.77
C LEU A 329 -2.35 -24.21 14.13
N ASP A 330 -2.49 -25.23 14.98
CA ASP A 330 -2.81 -26.58 14.55
C ASP A 330 -4.22 -26.68 13.93
N GLU A 331 -4.40 -27.71 13.11
CA GLU A 331 -5.62 -27.92 12.31
C GLU A 331 -6.88 -28.10 13.17
N ASN A 332 -6.76 -28.69 14.36
CA ASN A 332 -7.90 -28.89 15.27
C ASN A 332 -8.41 -27.56 15.82
N ARG A 333 -7.51 -26.67 16.26
CA ARG A 333 -7.87 -25.31 16.70
C ARG A 333 -8.51 -24.50 15.57
N LEU A 334 -7.90 -24.53 14.39
CA LEU A 334 -8.41 -23.81 13.21
C LEU A 334 -9.80 -24.32 12.80
N THR A 335 -9.98 -25.64 12.74
CA THR A 335 -11.26 -26.25 12.35
C THR A 335 -12.36 -25.91 13.36
N THR A 336 -12.09 -26.09 14.66
CA THR A 336 -13.05 -25.79 15.73
C THR A 336 -13.50 -24.33 15.71
N PHE A 337 -12.54 -23.40 15.54
CA PHE A 337 -12.84 -21.97 15.43
C PHE A 337 -13.62 -21.65 14.15
N SER A 338 -13.26 -22.27 13.03
CA SER A 338 -13.96 -22.07 11.76
C SER A 338 -15.41 -22.55 11.80
N ASP A 339 -15.68 -23.71 12.42
CA ASP A 339 -17.03 -24.27 12.56
C ASP A 339 -17.91 -23.38 13.43
N PHE A 340 -17.32 -22.80 14.48
CA PHE A 340 -17.98 -21.81 15.31
C PHE A 340 -18.40 -20.58 14.49
N ILE A 341 -17.48 -20.02 13.69
CA ILE A 341 -17.78 -18.86 12.83
C ILE A 341 -18.84 -19.18 11.77
N LYS A 342 -18.72 -20.33 11.09
CA LYS A 342 -19.60 -20.74 9.97
C LYS A 342 -21.06 -20.87 10.39
N SER A 343 -21.32 -21.17 11.66
CA SER A 343 -22.65 -21.50 12.12
C SER A 343 -23.62 -20.31 11.97
N GLY A 344 -24.66 -20.48 11.14
CA GLY A 344 -25.66 -19.45 10.87
C GLY A 344 -25.24 -18.41 9.81
N ARG A 345 -24.12 -18.63 9.11
CA ARG A 345 -23.62 -17.69 8.09
C ARG A 345 -24.14 -17.95 6.69
N LYS A 346 -24.10 -16.90 5.88
CA LYS A 346 -24.41 -16.97 4.44
C LYS A 346 -23.38 -17.83 3.71
N LYS A 347 -23.83 -18.53 2.67
CA LYS A 347 -23.01 -19.43 1.84
C LYS A 347 -21.69 -18.82 1.38
N GLY A 348 -21.68 -17.58 0.90
CA GLY A 348 -20.45 -16.92 0.43
C GLY A 348 -19.38 -16.70 1.52
N ILE A 349 -19.80 -16.47 2.77
CA ILE A 349 -18.86 -16.35 3.91
C ILE A 349 -18.29 -17.72 4.26
N VAL A 350 -19.13 -18.76 4.26
CA VAL A 350 -18.71 -20.14 4.50
C VAL A 350 -17.68 -20.58 3.45
N GLU A 351 -17.94 -20.30 2.17
CA GLU A 351 -17.01 -20.57 1.08
C GLU A 351 -15.68 -19.86 1.30
N GLY A 352 -15.67 -18.57 1.64
CA GLY A 352 -14.43 -17.83 1.94
C GLY A 352 -13.63 -18.44 3.10
N ILE A 353 -14.31 -18.90 4.16
CA ILE A 353 -13.66 -19.61 5.27
C ILE A 353 -13.03 -20.93 4.80
N ASP A 354 -13.74 -21.71 3.98
CA ASP A 354 -13.22 -22.96 3.42
C ASP A 354 -12.01 -22.73 2.51
N GLU A 355 -12.01 -21.63 1.75
CA GLU A 355 -10.86 -21.22 0.94
C GLU A 355 -9.62 -20.94 1.81
N ILE A 356 -9.78 -20.18 2.90
CA ILE A 356 -8.70 -19.94 3.88
C ILE A 356 -8.18 -21.27 4.45
N LEU A 357 -9.07 -22.17 4.89
CA LEU A 357 -8.67 -23.45 5.47
C LEU A 357 -7.95 -24.35 4.46
N SER A 358 -8.36 -24.34 3.20
CA SER A 358 -7.70 -25.07 2.11
C SER A 358 -6.34 -24.48 1.70
N GLY A 359 -5.98 -23.29 2.20
CA GLY A 359 -4.74 -22.60 1.88
C GLY A 359 -4.76 -21.84 0.56
N LYS A 360 -5.95 -21.56 0.01
CA LYS A 360 -6.10 -20.61 -1.10
C LYS A 360 -5.84 -19.19 -0.59
N VAL A 361 -5.36 -18.34 -1.50
CA VAL A 361 -5.12 -16.93 -1.22
C VAL A 361 -6.45 -16.18 -1.30
N VAL A 362 -6.74 -15.41 -0.25
CA VAL A 362 -7.95 -14.58 -0.13
C VAL A 362 -7.57 -13.11 0.06
N GLU A 363 -8.53 -12.19 -0.09
CA GLU A 363 -8.27 -10.75 0.02
C GLU A 363 -7.79 -10.34 1.42
N GLU A 364 -8.27 -11.01 2.47
CA GLU A 364 -7.87 -10.77 3.86
C GLU A 364 -6.38 -10.98 4.10
N GLU A 365 -5.77 -11.92 3.38
CA GLU A 365 -4.34 -12.16 3.46
C GLU A 365 -3.54 -10.95 2.95
N ILE A 366 -4.02 -10.34 1.87
CA ILE A 366 -3.41 -9.14 1.30
C ILE A 366 -3.53 -7.97 2.28
N LEU A 367 -4.69 -7.82 2.91
CA LEU A 367 -4.95 -6.77 3.88
C LEU A 367 -4.09 -6.90 5.14
N LEU A 368 -3.82 -8.13 5.60
CA LEU A 368 -2.89 -8.38 6.71
C LEU A 368 -1.45 -8.00 6.35
N ILE A 369 -1.00 -8.36 5.15
CA ILE A 369 0.33 -7.98 4.66
C ILE A 369 0.46 -6.45 4.60
N ILE A 370 -0.54 -5.76 4.06
CA ILE A 370 -0.56 -4.29 3.99
C ILE A 370 -0.51 -3.67 5.38
N ASN A 371 -1.31 -4.17 6.33
CA ASN A 371 -1.28 -3.69 7.72
C ASN A 371 0.10 -3.87 8.34
N LEU A 372 0.73 -5.04 8.18
CA LEU A 372 2.06 -5.32 8.73
C LEU A 372 3.13 -4.36 8.21
N VAL A 373 3.09 -4.03 6.92
CA VAL A 373 4.13 -3.20 6.31
C VAL A 373 3.89 -1.70 6.56
N LEU A 374 2.62 -1.26 6.59
CA LEU A 374 2.29 0.16 6.77
C LEU A 374 2.23 0.61 8.23
N ASN A 375 1.99 -0.29 9.18
CA ASN A 375 1.80 0.08 10.59
C ASN A 375 3.15 0.39 11.27
N ASP A 376 3.30 1.64 11.70
CA ASP A 376 4.55 2.23 12.24
C ASP A 376 5.05 1.59 13.52
N ARG A 377 4.23 0.76 14.15
CA ARG A 377 4.56 0.04 15.36
C ARG A 377 5.39 -1.23 15.12
N TYR A 378 5.46 -1.72 13.87
CA TYR A 378 6.28 -2.87 13.53
C TYR A 378 7.63 -2.43 12.97
N ASP A 379 8.68 -2.97 13.59
CA ASP A 379 10.05 -2.92 13.08
C ASP A 379 10.25 -3.96 11.98
N LEU A 380 11.33 -3.77 11.22
CA LEU A 380 11.71 -4.64 10.12
C LEU A 380 11.95 -6.09 10.56
N GLU A 381 12.52 -6.30 11.75
CA GLU A 381 12.78 -7.64 12.29
C GLU A 381 11.49 -8.44 12.45
N LYS A 382 10.44 -7.85 13.05
CA LYS A 382 9.13 -8.49 13.15
C LYS A 382 8.51 -8.75 11.79
N ILE A 383 8.62 -7.81 10.86
CA ILE A 383 8.06 -7.96 9.50
C ILE A 383 8.71 -9.14 8.79
N ASN A 384 10.05 -9.22 8.78
CA ASN A 384 10.80 -10.34 8.19
C ASN A 384 10.54 -11.68 8.91
N GLY A 385 10.14 -11.65 10.20
CA GLY A 385 9.68 -12.85 10.92
C GLY A 385 8.37 -13.45 10.38
N PHE A 386 7.50 -12.61 9.83
CA PHE A 386 6.21 -13.01 9.27
C PHE A 386 6.21 -13.17 7.76
N LEU A 387 6.88 -12.24 7.07
CA LEU A 387 6.94 -12.16 5.61
C LEU A 387 8.32 -12.64 5.15
N ASN A 388 8.32 -13.60 4.22
CA ASN A 388 9.52 -14.03 3.53
C ASN A 388 9.21 -14.27 2.06
N LYS A 389 10.25 -14.39 1.23
CA LYS A 389 10.12 -14.64 -0.21
C LYS A 389 9.13 -15.76 -0.54
N LYS A 390 9.20 -16.92 0.14
CA LYS A 390 8.31 -18.06 -0.10
C LYS A 390 6.84 -17.72 0.17
N TYR A 391 6.57 -16.98 1.24
CA TYR A 391 5.21 -16.57 1.60
C TYR A 391 4.66 -15.54 0.61
N ILE A 392 5.45 -14.50 0.29
CA ILE A 392 5.06 -13.47 -0.68
C ILE A 392 4.83 -14.08 -2.07
N GLU A 393 5.71 -14.97 -2.53
CA GLU A 393 5.54 -15.70 -3.79
C GLU A 393 4.24 -16.52 -3.82
N ARG A 394 3.87 -17.17 -2.71
CA ARG A 394 2.64 -17.96 -2.62
C ARG A 394 1.42 -17.06 -2.79
N VAL A 395 1.38 -15.96 -2.04
CA VAL A 395 0.27 -14.98 -2.10
C VAL A 395 0.17 -14.42 -3.51
N PHE A 396 1.31 -14.02 -4.08
CA PHE A 396 1.42 -13.48 -5.41
C PHE A 396 0.97 -14.46 -6.52
N LYS A 397 1.30 -15.75 -6.41
CA LYS A 397 0.85 -16.78 -7.37
C LYS A 397 -0.65 -17.10 -7.25
N GLY A 398 -1.25 -16.86 -6.09
CA GLY A 398 -2.66 -17.19 -5.81
C GLY A 398 -3.66 -16.08 -6.12
N ILE A 399 -3.23 -14.82 -6.23
CA ILE A 399 -4.12 -13.71 -6.61
C ILE A 399 -4.56 -13.79 -8.08
N LYS A 400 -5.82 -13.41 -8.36
CA LYS A 400 -6.33 -13.35 -9.74
C LYS A 400 -5.54 -12.31 -10.54
N LYS A 401 -5.25 -12.69 -11.79
CA LYS A 401 -4.52 -11.87 -12.75
C LYS A 401 -5.40 -10.70 -13.19
N GLU A 402 -5.06 -9.51 -12.73
CA GLU A 402 -5.71 -8.27 -13.14
C GLU A 402 -4.67 -7.20 -13.43
N ASP A 403 -4.88 -6.52 -14.54
CA ASP A 403 -3.99 -5.48 -15.03
C ASP A 403 -4.54 -4.12 -14.62
N SER A 404 -3.83 -3.45 -13.72
CA SER A 404 -4.15 -2.09 -13.29
C SER A 404 -2.97 -1.16 -13.53
N LYS A 405 -3.22 0.08 -13.98
CA LYS A 405 -2.14 1.07 -14.17
C LYS A 405 -1.37 1.35 -12.89
N LEU A 406 -2.06 1.30 -11.74
CA LEU A 406 -1.46 1.49 -10.42
C LEU A 406 -0.39 0.44 -10.10
N LYS A 407 -0.62 -0.82 -10.50
CA LYS A 407 0.38 -1.90 -10.40
C LYS A 407 1.68 -1.55 -11.13
N TYR A 408 1.58 -1.05 -12.36
CA TYR A 408 2.75 -0.69 -13.17
C TYR A 408 3.43 0.58 -12.66
N LEU A 409 2.68 1.51 -12.05
CA LEU A 409 3.26 2.68 -11.42
C LEU A 409 4.10 2.28 -10.21
N ALA A 410 3.56 1.43 -9.34
CA ALA A 410 4.27 0.85 -8.20
C ALA A 410 5.55 0.09 -8.63
N ILE A 411 5.47 -0.69 -9.71
CA ILE A 411 6.63 -1.34 -10.33
C ILE A 411 7.71 -0.30 -10.69
N CYS A 412 7.34 0.79 -11.38
CA CYS A 412 8.30 1.82 -11.78
C CYS A 412 8.94 2.53 -10.58
N HIS A 413 8.18 2.80 -9.51
CA HIS A 413 8.73 3.43 -8.31
C HIS A 413 9.81 2.60 -7.64
N ILE A 414 9.67 1.28 -7.62
CA ILE A 414 10.67 0.39 -7.01
C ILE A 414 11.84 0.20 -7.96
N LEU A 415 11.55 -0.09 -9.22
CA LEU A 415 12.57 -0.29 -10.24
C LEU A 415 13.51 0.90 -10.35
N PHE A 416 12.97 2.11 -10.35
CA PHE A 416 13.77 3.31 -10.54
C PHE A 416 14.04 4.05 -9.22
N ALA A 417 14.01 3.32 -8.09
CA ALA A 417 14.34 3.88 -6.79
C ALA A 417 15.81 4.34 -6.75
N ASP A 418 16.73 3.50 -7.21
CA ASP A 418 18.18 3.75 -7.17
C ASP A 418 18.72 4.50 -8.39
N GLU A 419 17.83 5.06 -9.21
CA GLU A 419 18.14 5.81 -10.43
C GLU A 419 18.90 5.05 -11.54
N ALA A 420 19.43 3.88 -11.24
CA ALA A 420 20.05 2.89 -12.10
C ALA A 420 19.59 1.50 -11.65
N ILE A 421 19.37 0.59 -12.59
CA ILE A 421 19.13 -0.84 -12.31
C ILE A 421 20.28 -1.57 -12.96
N ASP A 422 20.99 -2.42 -12.22
CA ASP A 422 22.01 -3.24 -12.86
C ASP A 422 21.38 -4.36 -13.71
N GLY A 423 22.11 -4.88 -14.69
CA GLY A 423 21.56 -5.89 -15.61
C GLY A 423 21.18 -7.22 -14.93
N ASN A 424 21.76 -7.55 -13.77
CA ASN A 424 21.47 -8.75 -13.00
C ASN A 424 20.24 -8.58 -12.10
N GLU A 425 20.12 -7.43 -11.42
CA GLU A 425 18.92 -7.02 -10.69
C GLU A 425 17.75 -6.98 -11.64
N TYR A 426 17.92 -6.35 -12.81
CA TYR A 426 16.92 -6.33 -13.86
C TYR A 426 16.54 -7.73 -14.32
N LYS A 427 17.51 -8.63 -14.53
CA LYS A 427 17.25 -10.01 -14.96
C LYS A 427 16.52 -10.83 -13.89
N ALA A 428 16.92 -10.76 -12.63
CA ALA A 428 16.28 -11.49 -11.54
C ALA A 428 14.82 -11.03 -11.32
N LEU A 429 14.64 -9.73 -11.38
CA LEU A 429 13.36 -9.05 -11.28
C LEU A 429 12.49 -9.32 -12.51
N TRP A 430 13.11 -9.42 -13.70
CA TRP A 430 12.45 -9.86 -14.92
C TRP A 430 12.09 -11.35 -14.91
N GLU A 431 12.88 -12.24 -14.33
CA GLU A 431 12.54 -13.66 -14.16
C GLU A 431 11.33 -13.82 -13.21
N ALA A 432 11.31 -13.04 -12.13
CA ALA A 432 10.13 -12.90 -11.27
C ALA A 432 8.93 -12.31 -12.06
N PHE A 433 9.15 -11.34 -12.94
CA PHE A 433 8.08 -10.76 -13.77
C PHE A 433 7.59 -11.65 -14.91
N ALA A 434 8.47 -12.43 -15.54
CA ALA A 434 8.17 -13.32 -16.65
C ALA A 434 7.24 -14.44 -16.20
N THR A 435 7.42 -14.91 -14.96
CA THR A 435 6.44 -15.82 -14.34
C THR A 435 5.12 -15.12 -13.99
N SER A 436 5.13 -13.80 -13.76
CA SER A 436 3.95 -12.99 -13.38
C SER A 436 3.05 -12.53 -14.54
N ARG A 437 3.46 -12.73 -15.81
CA ARG A 437 2.69 -12.37 -17.03
C ARG A 437 2.25 -10.89 -17.07
N LEU A 438 3.19 -9.95 -16.90
CA LEU A 438 2.94 -8.52 -17.13
C LEU A 438 2.59 -8.21 -18.59
N ASN A 439 1.76 -7.19 -18.80
CA ASN A 439 1.48 -6.59 -20.10
C ASN A 439 2.60 -5.59 -20.47
N PRO A 440 3.45 -5.91 -21.47
CA PRO A 440 4.60 -5.08 -21.81
C PRO A 440 4.20 -3.69 -22.33
N GLN A 441 3.09 -3.59 -23.07
CA GLN A 441 2.61 -2.33 -23.61
C GLN A 441 2.16 -1.39 -22.49
N MET A 442 1.50 -1.94 -21.46
CA MET A 442 1.09 -1.15 -20.30
C MET A 442 2.30 -0.72 -19.47
N LEU A 443 3.29 -1.61 -19.28
CA LEU A 443 4.54 -1.25 -18.59
C LEU A 443 5.28 -0.13 -19.32
N GLN A 444 5.49 -0.25 -20.62
CA GLN A 444 6.15 0.78 -21.43
C GLN A 444 5.41 2.13 -21.37
N SER A 445 4.08 2.09 -21.41
CA SER A 445 3.24 3.27 -21.22
C SER A 445 3.48 3.92 -19.86
N VAL A 446 3.56 3.14 -18.78
CA VAL A 446 3.72 3.72 -17.43
C VAL A 446 5.16 4.18 -17.18
N ILE A 447 6.17 3.51 -17.75
CA ILE A 447 7.56 4.00 -17.73
C ILE A 447 7.67 5.38 -18.38
N TYR A 448 6.97 5.59 -19.50
CA TYR A 448 6.91 6.90 -20.14
C TYR A 448 6.28 7.95 -19.22
N ASP A 449 5.13 7.65 -18.61
CA ASP A 449 4.46 8.57 -17.69
C ASP A 449 5.33 8.90 -16.47
N TYR A 450 6.02 7.88 -15.93
CA TYR A 450 7.00 8.04 -14.86
C TYR A 450 8.17 8.93 -15.29
N SER A 451 8.65 8.75 -16.52
CA SER A 451 9.74 9.56 -17.11
C SER A 451 9.35 11.02 -17.27
N ILE A 452 8.11 11.30 -17.70
CA ILE A 452 7.58 12.66 -17.80
C ILE A 452 7.48 13.30 -16.42
N SER A 453 6.87 12.62 -15.45
CA SER A 453 6.72 13.15 -14.09
C SER A 453 8.06 13.40 -13.38
N ARG A 454 9.09 12.59 -13.67
CA ARG A 454 10.44 12.77 -13.10
C ARG A 454 11.36 13.59 -14.00
N MET A 455 10.87 14.04 -15.15
CA MET A 455 11.62 14.75 -16.19
C MET A 455 12.97 14.07 -16.48
N LYS A 456 12.98 12.73 -16.50
CA LYS A 456 14.17 11.89 -16.69
C LYS A 456 13.79 10.76 -17.62
N VAL A 457 14.63 10.49 -18.61
CA VAL A 457 14.41 9.36 -19.51
C VAL A 457 14.74 8.07 -18.76
N TYR A 458 13.70 7.36 -18.32
CA TYR A 458 13.83 5.98 -17.89
C TYR A 458 13.53 5.05 -19.07
N LYS A 459 14.30 3.99 -19.16
CA LYS A 459 14.06 2.91 -20.10
C LYS A 459 14.33 1.61 -19.37
N MET A 460 13.59 0.58 -19.71
CA MET A 460 14.15 -0.75 -19.61
C MET A 460 15.14 -0.85 -20.76
N ASP A 461 16.37 -1.30 -20.53
CA ASP A 461 17.20 -1.74 -21.65
C ASP A 461 16.36 -2.70 -22.51
N ASP A 462 16.40 -2.52 -23.83
CA ASP A 462 15.49 -3.12 -24.82
C ASP A 462 15.63 -4.66 -24.93
N TYR A 463 15.62 -5.40 -23.82
CA TYR A 463 15.56 -6.85 -23.76
C TYR A 463 14.25 -7.39 -24.36
N HIS A 464 13.23 -6.54 -24.54
CA HIS A 464 12.05 -6.83 -25.34
C HIS A 464 12.35 -6.98 -26.84
N GLU A 465 13.29 -6.19 -27.40
CA GLU A 465 13.82 -6.45 -28.74
C GLU A 465 14.66 -7.73 -28.75
N TYR A 466 15.41 -8.01 -27.68
CA TYR A 466 16.22 -9.22 -27.54
C TYR A 466 15.37 -10.51 -27.54
N LEU A 467 14.23 -10.54 -26.83
CA LEU A 467 13.28 -11.67 -26.82
C LEU A 467 12.51 -11.80 -28.14
N ASN A 468 12.09 -10.69 -28.76
CA ASN A 468 11.38 -10.73 -30.06
C ASN A 468 12.31 -11.03 -31.24
N SER A 469 13.62 -10.78 -31.12
CA SER A 469 14.61 -11.08 -32.15
C SER A 469 15.03 -12.55 -32.21
N GLY A 470 14.56 -13.40 -31.28
CA GLY A 470 14.78 -14.85 -31.30
C GLY A 470 16.23 -15.31 -31.09
N LYS A 471 17.17 -14.40 -30.81
CA LYS A 471 18.58 -14.75 -30.60
C LYS A 471 18.85 -15.11 -29.14
N PHE A 472 18.53 -16.35 -28.79
CA PHE A 472 19.13 -17.02 -27.64
C PHE A 472 20.62 -17.25 -27.92
N TYR A 473 21.49 -16.35 -27.47
CA TYR A 473 22.86 -16.77 -27.17
C TYR A 473 22.87 -17.35 -25.76
N ARG A 474 22.87 -18.69 -25.69
CA ARG A 474 23.39 -19.38 -24.51
C ARG A 474 24.88 -19.05 -24.44
N ALA A 475 25.27 -18.20 -23.50
CA ALA A 475 26.62 -18.18 -23.00
C ALA A 475 26.62 -18.87 -21.63
N ILE A 476 27.51 -19.85 -21.53
CA ILE A 476 27.78 -20.77 -20.41
C ILE A 476 28.34 -20.00 -19.23
#